data_AF-A0A849G6K6-F1
#
_entry.id   AF-A0A849G6K6-F1
#
_cell.length_a   1.000
_cell.length_b   1.000
_cell.length_c   1.000
_cell.angle_alpha   90.00
_cell.angle_beta   90.00
_cell.angle_gamma   90.00
#
_symmetry.space_group_name_H-M   'P 1'
#
loop_
_entity.id
_entity.type
_entity.pdbx_description
1 polymer ?
#
loop_
_entity_poly.entity_id
_entity_poly.type
_entity_poly.pdbx_seq_one_letter_code
_entity_poly.pdbx_strand_id
1 'polypeptide(L)'
;YAKATIPGGLYANNDEDTETFGVKATFVTSADVPDDVVYTVVKAVFDNFDRFKGLHPAFANLKEEDMIADGLSAPLHPGAEQYYREREWIQ
;
A
#
# COMPACT_ATOMS: atom_id res chain seq x y z
N TYR A 1 6.21 -3.71 -13.37
CA TYR A 1 7.51 -3.87 -12.70
C TYR A 1 8.15 -2.50 -12.51
N ALA A 2 8.91 -2.30 -11.45
CA ALA A 2 9.62 -1.06 -11.16
C ALA A 2 11.08 -1.37 -10.78
N LYS A 3 11.99 -0.41 -11.01
CA LYS A 3 13.36 -0.52 -10.52
C LYS A 3 13.32 -0.62 -8.99
N ALA A 4 14.11 -1.54 -8.43
CA ALA A 4 14.22 -1.74 -7.00
C ALA A 4 15.69 -1.92 -6.61
N THR A 5 16.03 -1.49 -5.41
CA THR A 5 17.33 -1.75 -4.80
C THR A 5 17.08 -2.52 -3.52
N ILE A 6 17.74 -3.67 -3.36
CA ILE A 6 17.84 -4.36 -2.08
C ILE A 6 19.05 -3.74 -1.37
N PRO A 7 18.87 -3.02 -0.25
CA PRO A 7 19.98 -2.40 0.45
C PRO A 7 20.99 -3.44 0.95
N GLY A 8 22.27 -3.12 0.83
CA GLY A 8 23.34 -3.87 1.46
C GLY A 8 23.17 -3.94 2.98
N GLY A 9 23.69 -5.00 3.60
CA GLY A 9 23.60 -5.27 5.02
C GLY A 9 22.24 -5.80 5.51
N LEU A 10 21.23 -5.92 4.63
CA LEU A 10 19.93 -6.48 5.00
C LEU A 10 20.00 -7.99 5.28
N TYR A 11 20.93 -8.69 4.62
CA TYR A 11 21.18 -10.12 4.80
C TYR A 11 22.63 -10.36 5.20
N ALA A 12 22.88 -11.40 6.01
CA ALA A 12 24.21 -11.73 6.49
C ALA A 12 25.19 -11.99 5.33
N ASN A 13 26.39 -11.39 5.44
CA ASN A 13 27.47 -11.48 4.44
C ASN A 13 27.09 -10.89 3.06
N ASN A 14 26.20 -9.91 3.00
CA ASN A 14 25.83 -9.21 1.78
C ASN A 14 25.86 -7.70 1.98
N ASP A 15 27.06 -7.12 1.98
CA ASP A 15 27.29 -5.72 2.36
C ASP A 15 26.98 -4.70 1.25
N GLU A 16 26.90 -5.15 0.00
CA GLU A 16 26.68 -4.28 -1.15
C GLU A 16 25.20 -4.23 -1.56
N ASP A 17 24.77 -3.06 -2.06
CA ASP A 17 23.46 -2.89 -2.67
C ASP A 17 23.30 -3.79 -3.89
N THR A 18 22.12 -4.39 -4.04
CA THR A 18 21.76 -5.17 -5.23
C THR A 18 20.68 -4.44 -6.02
N GLU A 19 21.04 -3.95 -7.21
CA GLU A 19 20.06 -3.41 -8.16
C GLU A 19 19.27 -4.54 -8.82
N THR A 20 17.94 -4.41 -8.84
CA THR A 20 17.03 -5.41 -9.39
C THR A 20 15.71 -4.76 -9.83
N PHE A 21 14.70 -5.57 -10.07
CA PHE A 21 13.33 -5.14 -10.31
C PHE A 21 12.39 -5.72 -9.24
N GLY A 22 11.30 -5.00 -9.00
CA GLY A 22 10.24 -5.42 -8.09
C GLY A 22 8.86 -5.24 -8.69
N VAL A 23 7.87 -5.75 -7.97
CA VAL A 23 6.44 -5.46 -8.18
C VAL A 23 5.90 -4.66 -7.00
N LYS A 24 4.82 -3.92 -7.22
CA LYS A 24 4.09 -3.25 -6.15
C LYS A 24 3.14 -4.27 -5.53
N ALA A 25 3.13 -4.35 -4.20
CA ALA A 25 2.13 -5.13 -3.48
C ALA A 25 0.83 -4.31 -3.42
N THR A 26 -0.28 -4.92 -3.80
CA THR A 26 -1.61 -4.27 -3.82
C THR A 26 -2.57 -5.11 -2.98
N PHE A 27 -3.30 -4.47 -2.08
CA PHE A 27 -4.33 -5.14 -1.29
C PHE A 27 -5.64 -5.18 -2.09
N VAL A 28 -6.12 -6.37 -2.40
CA VAL A 28 -7.26 -6.60 -3.29
C VAL A 28 -8.37 -7.38 -2.59
N THR A 29 -9.59 -7.18 -3.06
CA THR A 29 -10.80 -7.86 -2.56
C THR A 29 -11.75 -8.19 -3.72
N SER A 30 -12.77 -9.02 -3.48
CA SER A 30 -13.87 -9.24 -4.44
C SER A 30 -14.74 -7.98 -4.54
N ALA A 31 -15.30 -7.75 -5.74
CA ALA A 31 -16.32 -6.73 -5.96
C ALA A 31 -17.66 -7.05 -5.25
N ASP A 32 -17.86 -8.28 -4.79
CA ASP A 32 -19.06 -8.71 -4.06
C ASP A 32 -19.01 -8.39 -2.56
N VAL A 33 -17.88 -7.87 -2.06
CA VAL A 33 -17.78 -7.49 -0.65
C VAL A 33 -18.60 -6.21 -0.41
N PRO A 34 -19.42 -6.14 0.64
CA PRO A 34 -20.20 -4.93 0.91
C PRO A 34 -19.33 -3.68 1.08
N ASP A 35 -19.82 -2.55 0.53
CA ASP A 35 -19.09 -1.27 0.52
C ASP A 35 -18.72 -0.77 1.92
N ASP A 36 -19.61 -0.95 2.89
CA ASP A 36 -19.41 -0.54 4.29
C ASP A 36 -18.29 -1.33 4.96
N VAL A 37 -18.15 -2.61 4.62
CA VAL A 37 -17.06 -3.46 5.11
C VAL A 37 -15.72 -2.96 4.55
N VAL A 38 -15.65 -2.72 3.23
CA VAL A 38 -14.41 -2.23 2.61
C VAL A 38 -14.05 -0.84 3.11
N TYR A 39 -15.02 0.07 3.19
CA TYR A 39 -14.83 1.41 3.76
C TYR A 39 -14.25 1.33 5.18
N THR A 40 -14.82 0.47 6.03
CA THR A 40 -14.36 0.30 7.42
C THR A 40 -12.92 -0.19 7.50
N VAL A 41 -12.54 -1.14 6.63
CA VAL A 41 -11.16 -1.64 6.58
C VAL A 41 -10.19 -0.56 6.11
N VAL A 42 -10.51 0.14 5.02
CA VAL A 42 -9.68 1.24 4.49
C VAL A 42 -9.52 2.33 5.55
N LYS A 43 -10.61 2.76 6.16
CA LYS A 43 -10.60 3.73 7.25
C LYS A 43 -9.73 3.28 8.42
N ALA A 44 -9.85 2.03 8.85
CA ALA A 44 -9.04 1.50 9.95
C ALA A 44 -7.54 1.55 9.64
N VAL A 45 -7.14 1.33 8.39
CA VAL A 45 -5.73 1.44 7.96
C VAL A 45 -5.25 2.89 7.98
N PHE A 46 -5.95 3.79 7.29
CA PHE A 46 -5.49 5.17 7.09
C PHE A 46 -5.67 6.06 8.33
N ASP A 47 -6.75 5.90 9.10
CA ASP A 47 -6.92 6.64 10.36
C ASP A 47 -5.89 6.23 11.43
N ASN A 48 -5.22 5.08 11.26
CA ASN A 48 -4.20 4.56 12.15
C ASN A 48 -2.86 4.37 11.44
N PHE A 49 -2.55 5.20 10.43
CA PHE A 49 -1.47 4.93 9.49
C PHE A 49 -0.10 4.75 10.17
N ASP A 50 0.26 5.59 11.14
CA ASP A 50 1.53 5.43 11.88
C ASP A 50 1.62 4.09 12.61
N ARG A 51 0.53 3.66 13.24
CA ARG A 51 0.45 2.34 13.88
C ARG A 51 0.56 1.23 12.83
N PHE A 52 -0.13 1.37 11.69
CA PHE A 52 -0.07 0.41 10.60
C PHE A 52 1.35 0.27 10.05
N LYS A 53 2.07 1.38 9.84
CA LYS A 53 3.48 1.39 9.44
C LYS A 53 4.40 0.68 10.44
N GLY A 54 4.03 0.71 11.73
CA GLY A 54 4.74 -0.02 12.79
C GLY A 54 4.54 -1.54 12.78
N LEU A 55 3.59 -2.08 12.01
CA LEU A 55 3.30 -3.53 12.01
C LEU A 55 4.34 -4.37 11.28
N HIS A 56 5.10 -3.79 10.35
CA HIS A 56 6.14 -4.49 9.61
C HIS A 56 7.22 -3.51 9.09
N PRO A 57 8.53 -3.82 9.16
CA PRO A 57 9.58 -2.90 8.71
C PRO A 57 9.43 -2.41 7.26
N ALA A 58 8.92 -3.27 6.36
CA ALA A 58 8.67 -2.91 4.97
C ALA A 58 7.64 -1.77 4.80
N PHE A 59 6.79 -1.52 5.80
CA PHE A 59 5.78 -0.47 5.76
C PHE A 59 6.33 0.90 6.16
N ALA A 60 7.56 0.99 6.69
CA ALA A 60 8.15 2.24 7.18
C ALA A 60 8.20 3.35 6.11
N ASN A 61 8.29 2.96 4.84
CA ASN A 61 8.39 3.89 3.71
C ASN A 61 7.07 4.11 2.96
N LEU A 62 5.96 3.54 3.45
CA LEU A 62 4.65 3.78 2.82
C LEU A 62 4.26 5.25 2.95
N LYS A 63 3.65 5.75 1.88
CA LYS A 63 3.00 7.05 1.77
C LYS A 63 1.58 6.84 1.26
N GLU A 64 0.64 7.62 1.79
CA GLU A 64 -0.78 7.49 1.44
C GLU A 64 -1.00 7.75 -0.06
N GLU A 65 -0.36 8.78 -0.61
CA GLU A 65 -0.41 9.15 -2.04
C GLU A 65 0.01 8.01 -2.98
N ASP A 66 1.07 7.27 -2.63
CA ASP A 66 1.54 6.14 -3.43
C ASP A 66 0.56 4.95 -3.31
N MET A 67 0.02 4.72 -2.12
CA MET A 67 -0.85 3.55 -1.85
C MET A 67 -2.19 3.61 -2.58
N ILE A 68 -2.70 4.80 -2.89
CA ILE A 68 -4.00 4.96 -3.56
C ILE A 68 -3.91 4.96 -5.08
N ALA A 69 -2.72 5.20 -5.65
CA ALA A 69 -2.53 5.41 -7.09
C ALA A 69 -1.62 4.36 -7.74
N ASP A 70 -0.57 3.91 -7.06
CA ASP A 70 0.40 2.99 -7.65
C ASP A 70 -0.09 1.54 -7.65
N GLY A 71 0.25 0.80 -8.70
CA GLY A 71 0.09 -0.65 -8.72
C GLY A 71 -1.35 -1.15 -8.84
N LEU A 72 -2.29 -0.28 -9.21
CA LEU A 72 -3.67 -0.67 -9.50
C LEU A 72 -3.73 -1.48 -10.80
N SER A 73 -4.13 -2.75 -10.69
CA SER A 73 -4.40 -3.63 -11.83
C SER A 73 -5.90 -3.85 -12.08
N ALA A 74 -6.75 -3.27 -11.23
CA ALA A 74 -8.21 -3.33 -11.28
C ALA A 74 -8.78 -2.00 -10.76
N PRO A 75 -10.06 -1.69 -11.02
CA PRO A 75 -10.72 -0.51 -10.45
C PRO A 75 -10.72 -0.54 -8.92
N LEU A 76 -10.83 0.64 -8.30
CA LEU A 76 -11.02 0.75 -6.86
C LEU A 76 -12.41 0.22 -6.47
N HIS A 77 -12.49 -0.39 -5.29
CA HIS A 77 -13.78 -0.79 -4.71
C HIS A 77 -14.57 0.47 -4.28
N PRO A 78 -15.90 0.55 -4.46
CA PRO A 78 -16.65 1.77 -4.14
C PRO A 78 -16.50 2.21 -2.67
N GLY A 79 -16.51 1.27 -1.72
CA GLY A 79 -16.16 1.55 -0.31
C GLY A 79 -14.77 2.20 -0.09
N ALA A 80 -13.74 1.83 -0.88
CA ALA A 80 -12.43 2.47 -0.82
C ALA A 80 -12.44 3.86 -1.47
N GLU A 81 -13.07 3.99 -2.64
CA GLU A 81 -13.23 5.27 -3.34
C GLU A 81 -13.95 6.31 -2.46
N GLN A 82 -15.00 5.89 -1.76
CA GLN A 82 -15.72 6.77 -0.84
C GLN A 82 -14.78 7.37 0.21
N TYR A 83 -13.98 6.54 0.89
CA TYR A 83 -13.03 7.04 1.89
C TYR A 83 -11.97 7.97 1.25
N TYR A 84 -11.43 7.62 0.09
CA TYR A 84 -10.43 8.47 -0.59
C TYR A 84 -11.00 9.81 -1.05
N ARG A 85 -12.28 9.86 -1.48
CA ARG A 85 -12.98 11.12 -1.80
C ARG A 85 -13.21 11.98 -0.56
N GLU A 86 -13.60 11.39 0.56
CA GLU A 86 -13.76 12.09 1.85
C GLU A 86 -12.44 12.71 2.35
N ARG A 87 -11.31 12.10 2.00
CA ARG A 87 -9.95 12.60 2.27
C ARG A 87 -9.44 13.61 1.24
N GLU A 88 -10.23 13.91 0.21
CA GLU A 88 -9.85 14.77 -0.93
C GLU A 88 -8.64 14.26 -1.72
N TRP A 89 -8.38 12.95 -1.67
CA TRP A 89 -7.25 12.34 -2.37
C TRP A 89 -7.55 12.00 -3.83
N ILE A 90 -8.84 11.81 -4.16
CA ILE A 90 -9.32 11.53 -5.51
C ILE A 90 -10.58 12.35 -5.81
N GLN A 91 -10.83 12.62 -7.09
CA GLN A 91 -11.95 13.45 -7.58
C GLN A 91 -13.18 12.65 -7.95
#